data_AF-A0A9W7FX82-F1
#
_entry.id   AF-A0A9W7FX82-F1
#
_cell.length_a   1.000
_cell.length_b   1.000
_cell.length_c   1.000
_cell.angle_alpha   90.00
_cell.angle_beta   90.00
_cell.angle_gamma   90.00
#
_symmetry.space_group_name_H-M   'P 1'
#
loop_
_entity.id
_entity.type
_entity.pdbx_description
1 polymer ?
#
loop_
_entity_poly.entity_id
_entity_poly.type
_entity_poly.pdbx_seq_one_letter_code
_entity_poly.pdbx_strand_id
1 'polypeptide(L)'
;MEIIDASECSLTLKMVSAPSKSITIEYINYGDEWKNARKLTLPTSTSEEFTINDLEPSNTYQVRPTWEEDGVVKFGKEMVLDTGVPGCAGSKKKRGCVIA
;
A
#
# COMPACT_ATOMS: atom_id res chain seq x y z
N MET A 1 8.23 2.22 3.83
CA MET A 1 6.77 1.95 3.84
C MET A 1 6.61 0.47 4.11
N GLU A 2 5.73 0.10 5.02
CA GLU A 2 5.49 -1.28 5.41
C GLU A 2 3.98 -1.49 5.53
N ILE A 3 3.51 -2.68 5.17
CA ILE A 3 2.11 -3.08 5.39
C ILE A 3 1.99 -3.48 6.86
N ILE A 4 1.14 -2.78 7.61
CA ILE A 4 0.89 -3.08 9.04
C ILE A 4 -0.28 -4.03 9.17
N ASP A 5 -1.31 -3.79 8.38
CA ASP A 5 -2.56 -4.52 8.40
C ASP A 5 -3.08 -4.62 6.97
N ALA A 6 -3.61 -5.77 6.61
CA ALA A 6 -4.32 -5.97 5.37
C ALA A 6 -5.52 -6.86 5.65
N SER A 7 -6.64 -6.50 5.05
CA SER A 7 -7.97 -7.07 5.13
C SER A 7 -8.49 -7.36 3.73
N GLU A 8 -9.56 -8.16 3.65
CA GLU A 8 -10.25 -8.50 2.41
C GLU A 8 -10.66 -7.28 1.58
N CYS A 9 -10.94 -6.14 2.23
CA CYS A 9 -11.28 -4.88 1.54
C CYS A 9 -10.45 -3.68 1.99
N SER A 10 -9.49 -3.86 2.89
CA SER A 10 -8.71 -2.72 3.40
C SER A 10 -7.23 -3.00 3.59
N LEU A 11 -6.40 -1.97 3.48
CA LEU A 11 -4.95 -2.06 3.59
C LEU A 11 -4.44 -0.89 4.40
N THR A 12 -3.84 -1.18 5.56
CA THR A 12 -3.17 -0.18 6.40
C THR A 12 -1.67 -0.21 6.19
N LEU A 13 -1.14 0.95 5.80
CA LEU A 13 0.24 1.18 5.42
C LEU A 13 0.90 2.12 6.43
N LYS A 14 2.06 1.73 6.95
CA LYS A 14 2.94 2.65 7.71
C LYS A 14 3.95 3.30 6.81
N MET A 15 4.12 4.59 6.97
CA MET A 15 5.26 5.30 6.43
C MET A 15 6.19 5.75 7.56
N VAL A 16 7.32 5.06 7.69
CA VAL A 16 8.35 5.33 8.72
C VAL A 16 9.16 6.58 8.39
N SER A 17 9.28 6.93 7.10
CA SER A 17 9.84 8.20 6.63
C SER A 17 9.34 8.44 5.21
N ALA A 18 8.74 9.60 5.00
CA ALA A 18 8.45 10.08 3.66
C ALA A 18 9.49 11.13 3.27
N PRO A 19 10.11 11.00 2.08
CA PRO A 19 11.10 11.97 1.59
C PRO A 19 10.47 13.30 1.15
N SER A 20 9.17 13.31 0.83
CA SER A 20 8.41 14.49 0.37
C SER A 20 7.28 14.83 1.33
N LYS A 21 6.67 16.02 1.20
CA LYS A 21 5.50 16.48 1.99
C LYS A 21 4.19 15.72 1.69
N SER A 22 4.15 15.04 0.55
CA SER A 22 3.01 14.24 0.12
C SER A 22 3.53 13.05 -0.66
N ILE A 23 2.86 11.92 -0.50
CA ILE A 23 3.15 10.69 -1.22
C ILE A 23 1.89 10.19 -1.90
N THR A 24 2.03 9.70 -3.11
CA THR A 24 0.94 9.09 -3.87
C THR A 24 1.15 7.59 -3.91
N ILE A 25 0.24 6.85 -3.28
CA ILE A 25 0.21 5.40 -3.33
C ILE A 25 -0.55 5.00 -4.59
N GLU A 26 0.14 4.39 -5.54
CA GLU A 26 -0.47 3.80 -6.71
C GLU A 26 -0.73 2.32 -6.43
N TYR A 27 -1.97 1.85 -6.62
CA TYR A 27 -2.33 0.46 -6.45
C TYR A 27 -3.20 -0.04 -7.59
N ILE A 28 -2.96 -1.27 -8.02
CA ILE A 28 -3.60 -1.88 -9.18
C ILE A 28 -3.68 -3.39 -9.03
N ASN A 29 -4.59 -4.06 -9.73
CA ASN A 29 -4.62 -5.52 -9.76
C ASN A 29 -3.33 -6.09 -10.38
N TYR A 30 -2.87 -7.22 -9.86
CA TYR A 30 -1.66 -7.88 -10.30
C TYR A 30 -1.83 -8.37 -11.75
N GLY A 31 -0.97 -7.88 -12.63
CA GLY A 31 -1.05 -8.18 -14.07
C GLY A 31 -1.75 -7.10 -14.91
N ASP A 32 -2.34 -6.07 -14.28
CA ASP A 32 -2.86 -4.91 -14.99
C ASP A 32 -1.76 -3.86 -15.29
N GLU A 33 -2.00 -3.01 -16.28
CA GLU A 33 -1.08 -1.94 -16.65
C GLU A 33 -1.15 -0.76 -15.68
N TRP A 34 -0.01 -0.35 -15.09
CA TRP A 34 0.11 0.79 -14.16
C TRP A 34 -0.55 2.10 -14.62
N LYS A 35 -0.79 2.29 -15.92
CA LYS A 35 -1.55 3.43 -16.45
C LYS A 35 -2.98 3.52 -15.90
N ASN A 36 -3.57 2.39 -15.51
CA ASN A 36 -4.90 2.27 -14.91
C ASN A 36 -4.84 2.19 -13.38
N ALA A 37 -3.67 2.37 -12.76
CA ALA A 37 -3.53 2.26 -11.33
C ALA A 37 -4.33 3.35 -10.61
N ARG A 38 -5.02 2.95 -9.54
CA ARG A 38 -5.67 3.87 -8.62
C ARG A 38 -4.59 4.62 -7.84
N LYS A 39 -4.78 5.93 -7.69
CA LYS A 39 -3.81 6.79 -7.03
C LYS A 39 -4.43 7.41 -5.79
N LEU A 40 -3.76 7.25 -4.67
CA LEU A 40 -4.16 7.84 -3.40
C LEU A 40 -3.05 8.75 -2.90
N THR A 41 -3.26 10.06 -3.02
CA THR A 41 -2.32 11.05 -2.47
C THR A 41 -2.60 11.24 -0.99
N LEU A 42 -1.57 10.99 -0.20
CA LEU A 42 -1.58 11.04 1.26
C LEU A 42 -0.62 12.15 1.71
N PRO A 43 -1.06 13.05 2.60
CA PRO A 43 -0.16 14.00 3.24
C PRO A 43 0.79 13.23 4.16
N THR A 44 2.08 13.52 4.09
CA THR A 44 3.05 12.81 4.90
C THR A 44 3.35 13.64 6.14
N SER A 45 2.56 13.47 7.20
CA SER A 45 3.04 13.86 8.52
C SER A 45 3.95 12.76 9.05
N THR A 46 4.89 13.16 9.88
CA THR A 46 5.86 12.28 10.51
C THR A 46 5.14 11.13 11.23
N SER A 47 5.15 9.92 10.65
CA SER A 47 4.64 8.66 11.24
C SER A 47 3.12 8.43 11.20
N GLU A 48 2.40 8.85 10.17
CA GLU A 48 0.98 8.47 10.03
C GLU A 48 0.79 7.10 9.36
N GLU A 49 -0.23 6.39 9.85
CA GLU A 49 -0.74 5.12 9.33
C GLU A 49 -1.93 5.44 8.41
N PHE A 50 -1.98 4.84 7.23
CA PHE A 50 -3.00 5.15 6.24
C PHE A 50 -3.76 3.90 5.84
N THR A 51 -5.09 3.97 5.84
CA THR A 51 -5.94 2.84 5.48
C THR A 51 -6.65 3.08 4.14
N ILE A 52 -6.38 2.24 3.16
CA ILE A 52 -7.12 2.14 1.90
C ILE A 52 -8.30 1.20 2.16
N ASN A 53 -9.55 1.59 1.87
CA ASN A 53 -10.74 0.74 2.08
C ASN A 53 -11.43 0.35 0.75
N ASP A 54 -10.78 0.63 -0.37
CA ASP A 54 -11.32 0.52 -1.71
C ASP A 54 -10.65 -0.63 -2.49
N LEU A 55 -10.40 -1.74 -1.78
CA LEU A 55 -9.83 -2.97 -2.34
C LEU A 55 -10.93 -4.01 -2.49
N GLU A 56 -10.87 -4.77 -3.58
CA GLU A 56 -11.76 -5.91 -3.81
C GLU A 56 -11.20 -7.15 -3.10
N PRO A 57 -12.07 -7.98 -2.48
CA PRO A 57 -11.67 -9.24 -1.86
C PRO A 57 -11.30 -10.29 -2.90
N SER A 58 -10.44 -11.25 -2.54
CA SER A 58 -10.00 -12.32 -3.47
C SER A 58 -9.26 -11.83 -4.71
N ASN A 59 -8.52 -10.73 -4.57
CA ASN A 59 -7.68 -10.18 -5.63
C ASN A 59 -6.24 -9.96 -5.15
N THR A 60 -5.29 -10.08 -6.07
CA THR A 60 -3.91 -9.70 -5.81
C THR A 60 -3.70 -8.29 -6.33
N TYR A 61 -3.17 -7.40 -5.50
CA TYR A 61 -2.85 -6.00 -5.83
C TYR A 61 -1.35 -5.76 -5.83
N GLN A 62 -0.87 -4.99 -6.81
CA GLN A 62 0.45 -4.36 -6.78
C GLN A 62 0.29 -2.94 -6.28
N VAL A 63 1.06 -2.60 -5.26
CA VAL A 63 1.06 -1.30 -4.60
C VAL A 63 2.45 -0.72 -4.69
N ARG A 64 2.58 0.53 -5.16
CA ARG A 64 3.84 1.25 -5.16
C ARG A 64 3.65 2.68 -4.64
N PRO A 65 4.47 3.12 -3.69
CA PRO A 65 4.52 4.53 -3.32
C PRO A 65 5.26 5.32 -4.40
N THR A 66 4.77 6.52 -4.69
CA THR A 66 5.39 7.49 -5.60
C THR A 66 5.39 8.86 -4.96
N TRP A 67 6.47 9.61 -5.10
CA TRP A 67 6.57 10.96 -4.56
C TRP A 67 7.37 11.84 -5.51
N GLU A 68 7.13 13.14 -5.43
CA GLU A 68 7.92 14.12 -6.17
C GLU A 68 8.99 14.69 -5.24
N GLU A 69 10.25 14.52 -5.63
CA GLU A 69 11.41 15.04 -4.92
C GLU A 69 12.23 15.87 -5.91
N ASP A 70 12.41 17.16 -5.63
CA ASP A 70 13.18 18.09 -6.48
C ASP A 70 12.66 18.15 -7.95
N GLY A 71 11.35 18.05 -8.15
CA GLY A 71 10.73 18.04 -9.48
C GLY A 71 10.90 16.71 -10.25
N VAL A 72 11.43 15.68 -9.60
CA VAL A 72 11.59 14.33 -10.18
C VAL A 72 10.64 13.37 -9.47
N VAL A 73 9.83 12.64 -10.24
CA VAL A 73 8.98 11.57 -9.72
C VAL A 73 9.87 10.38 -9.36
N LYS A 74 9.86 10.03 -8.08
CA LYS A 74 10.53 8.85 -7.52
C LYS A 74 9.50 7.78 -7.24
N PHE A 75 9.91 6.54 -7.45
CA PHE A 75 9.14 5.35 -7.14
C PHE A 75 9.81 4.64 -5.97
N GLY A 76 9.02 4.29 -4.96
CA GLY A 76 9.51 3.45 -3.88
C GLY A 76 9.30 1.98 -4.18
N LYS A 77 9.49 1.17 -3.13
CA LYS A 77 9.44 -0.28 -3.23
C LYS A 77 8.03 -0.74 -3.62
N GLU A 78 7.94 -1.44 -4.74
CA GLU A 78 6.74 -2.17 -5.14
C GLU A 78 6.47 -3.30 -4.15
N MET A 79 5.22 -3.43 -3.75
CA MET A 79 4.73 -4.43 -2.83
C MET A 79 3.55 -5.15 -3.47
N VAL A 80 3.51 -6.47 -3.34
CA VAL A 80 2.37 -7.27 -3.77
C VAL A 80 1.58 -7.61 -2.53
N LEU A 81 0.28 -7.35 -2.59
CA LEU A 81 -0.69 -7.66 -1.57
C LEU A 81 -1.68 -8.67 -2.14
N ASP A 82 -2.03 -9.68 -1.35
CA ASP A 82 -3.14 -10.56 -1.70
C ASP A 82 -4.31 -10.34 -0.73
N THR A 83 -5.48 -10.00 -1.26
CA THR A 83 -6.74 -9.85 -0.50
C THR A 83 -7.60 -11.12 -0.53
N GLY A 84 -7.08 -12.23 -1.10
CA GLY A 84 -7.76 -13.51 -1.24
C GLY A 84 -7.49 -14.53 -0.15
N VAL A 85 -6.77 -14.14 0.90
CA VAL A 85 -6.62 -14.94 2.10
C VAL A 85 -7.81 -14.74 3.06
N PRO A 86 -8.71 -15.73 3.23
CA PRO A 86 -9.72 -15.69 4.29
C PRO A 86 -9.00 -15.74 5.64
N GLY A 87 -8.97 -14.64 6.38
CA GLY A 87 -8.22 -14.54 7.64
C GLY A 87 -7.36 -13.29 7.80
N CYS A 88 -7.34 -12.40 6.80
CA CYS A 88 -6.85 -11.03 6.95
C CYS A 88 -7.79 -10.15 7.84
N ALA A 89 -8.61 -10.76 8.69
CA ALA A 89 -9.40 -10.08 9.70
C ALA A 89 -8.55 -9.90 10.97
N GLY A 90 -8.31 -8.63 11.32
CA GLY A 90 -7.56 -8.17 12.49
C GLY A 90 -7.32 -9.20 13.58
N SER A 91 -6.08 -9.68 13.69
CA SER A 91 -5.64 -10.51 14.81
C SER A 91 -4.35 -9.94 15.37
N LYS A 92 -4.54 -9.19 16.48
CA LYS A 92 -3.54 -8.87 17.51
C LYS A 92 -2.30 -9.76 17.45
N LYS A 93 -1.12 -9.14 17.34
CA LYS A 93 0.20 -9.72 17.71
C LYS A 93 0.43 -11.15 17.21
N LYS A 94 1.08 -11.31 16.05
CA LYS A 94 2.34 -12.07 15.87
C LYS A 94 2.54 -12.43 14.39
N ARG A 95 3.73 -12.05 13.90
CA ARG A 95 4.51 -12.73 12.85
C ARG A 95 3.92 -12.71 11.43
N GLY A 96 4.45 -11.76 10.66
CA GLY A 96 4.98 -12.02 9.32
C GLY A 96 4.05 -12.70 8.33
N CYS A 97 3.31 -11.91 7.56
CA CYS A 97 3.06 -12.26 6.16
C CYS A 97 4.35 -12.06 5.37
N VAL A 98 5.23 -13.07 5.40
CA VAL A 98 6.20 -13.31 4.32
C VAL A 98 5.53 -14.35 3.44
N ILE A 99 5.20 -13.94 2.22
CA ILE A 99 4.74 -14.83 1.15
C ILE A 99 5.88 -15.82 0.90
N ALA A 100 5.61 -17.12 1.08
CA ALA A 100 6.54 -18.20 0.71
C ALA A 100 6.35 -18.56 -0.77
#